data_AF-A0A6F8Z195-F1
#
_entry.id   AF-A0A6F8Z195-F1
#
_cell.length_a   1.000
_cell.length_b   1.000
_cell.length_c   1.000
_cell.angle_alpha   90.00
_cell.angle_beta   90.00
_cell.angle_gamma   90.00
#
_symmetry.space_group_name_H-M   'P 1'
#
loop_
_entity.id
_entity.type
_entity.pdbx_description
1 polymer ?
#
loop_
_entity_poly.entity_id
_entity_poly.type
_entity_poly.pdbx_seq_one_letter_code
_entity_poly.pdbx_strand_id
1 'polypeptide(L)' 'MWLDDETTDADRRWVAAHHPRPALLRRVDPYRGLTGADVAAVRQWLDCQPGEGLA' A
#
# COMPACT_ATOMS: atom_id res chain seq x y z
N MET A 1 5.18 2.66 0.01
CA MET A 1 3.74 2.53 0.34
C MET A 1 3.02 3.71 -0.27
N TRP A 2 1.89 3.48 -0.93
CA TRP A 2 1.07 4.51 -1.56
C TRP A 2 -0.41 4.31 -1.20
N LEU A 3 -1.04 5.39 -0.74
CA LEU A 3 -2.47 5.49 -0.48
C LEU A 3 -2.99 6.69 -1.25
N ASP A 4 -3.85 6.41 -2.21
CA ASP A 4 -4.42 7.42 -3.10
C ASP A 4 -5.79 6.93 -3.60
N ASP A 5 -6.73 7.84 -3.81
CA ASP A 5 -8.09 7.47 -4.19
C ASP A 5 -8.26 7.19 -5.70
N GLU A 6 -7.34 7.74 -6.49
CA GLU A 6 -7.27 7.65 -7.94
C GLU A 6 -6.35 6.50 -8.41
N THR A 7 -5.80 5.69 -7.50
CA THR A 7 -4.91 4.57 -7.85
C THR A 7 -5.59 3.60 -8.83
N THR A 8 -5.01 3.48 -10.02
CA THR A 8 -5.49 2.60 -11.11
C THR A 8 -4.65 1.34 -11.27
N ASP A 9 -5.08 0.43 -12.14
CA ASP A 9 -4.29 -0.77 -12.50
C ASP A 9 -3.00 -0.42 -13.26
N ALA A 10 -2.92 0.76 -13.88
CA ALA A 10 -1.69 1.23 -14.51
C ALA A 10 -0.61 1.54 -13.45
N ASP A 11 -0.99 2.18 -12.34
CA ASP A 11 -0.11 2.45 -11.20
C ASP A 11 0.40 1.15 -10.58
N ARG A 12 -0.48 0.15 -10.43
CA ARG A 12 -0.08 -1.18 -9.93
C ARG A 12 0.96 -1.85 -10.82
N ARG A 13 0.80 -1.79 -12.14
CA ARG A 13 1.75 -2.36 -13.11
C ARG A 13 3.07 -1.61 -13.11
N TRP A 14 3.03 -0.28 -13.03
CA TRP A 14 4.25 0.53 -12.98
C TRP A 14 5.07 0.23 -11.72
N VAL A 15 4.42 0.18 -10.55
CA VAL A 15 5.08 -0.15 -9.29
C VAL A 15 5.62 -1.58 -9.30
N ALA A 16 4.86 -2.56 -9.81
CA ALA A 16 5.34 -3.94 -9.90
C ALA A 16 6.57 -4.10 -10.81
N ALA A 17 6.68 -3.26 -11.86
CA ALA A 17 7.81 -3.28 -12.78
C ALA A 17 9.04 -2.51 -12.29
N HIS A 18 8.86 -1.45 -11.47
CA HIS A 18 9.94 -0.54 -11.09
C HIS A 18 10.37 -0.63 -9.62
N HIS A 19 9.56 -1.24 -8.74
CA HIS A 19 9.92 -1.44 -7.33
C HIS A 19 10.24 -2.91 -7.05
N PRO A 20 11.52 -3.29 -6.88
CA PRO A 20 11.93 -4.66 -6.59
C PRO A 20 11.59 -5.12 -5.16
N ARG A 21 11.06 -4.23 -4.31
CA ARG A 21 10.59 -4.56 -2.95
C ARG A 21 9.06 -4.53 -2.88
N PRO A 22 8.46 -5.33 -1.98
CA PRO A 22 7.01 -5.35 -1.79
C PRO A 22 6.48 -3.94 -1.53
N ALA A 23 5.55 -3.48 -2.37
CA ALA A 23 4.93 -2.18 -2.23
C ALA A 23 3.43 -2.37 -1.98
N LEU A 24 2.95 -1.86 -0.83
CA LEU A 24 1.51 -1.75 -0.58
C LEU A 24 0.95 -0.56 -1.38
N LEU A 25 0.07 -0.86 -2.33
CA LEU A 25 -0.81 0.08 -3.01
C LEU A 25 -2.23 -0.14 -2.51
N ARG A 26 -2.78 0.85 -1.79
CA ARG A 26 -4.15 0.81 -1.30
C ARG A 26 -4.94 1.95 -1.93
N ARG A 27 -6.04 1.59 -2.60
CA ARG A 27 -7.00 2.58 -3.09
C ARG A 27 -7.89 3.03 -1.94
N VAL A 28 -7.95 4.33 -1.71
CA VAL A 28 -8.87 4.96 -0.75
C VAL A 28 -10.18 5.30 -1.46
N ASP A 29 -11.32 5.24 -0.78
CA ASP A 29 -12.59 5.72 -1.35
C ASP A 29 -12.64 7.26 -1.20
N PRO A 30 -12.72 8.04 -2.29
CA PRO A 30 -12.70 9.50 -2.22
C PRO A 30 -13.87 10.09 -1.42
N TYR A 31 -15.01 9.40 -1.38
CA TYR A 31 -16.20 9.90 -0.69
C TYR A 31 -16.20 9.61 0.82
N ARG A 32 -15.37 8.66 1.25
CA ARG A 32 -15.21 8.31 2.67
C ARG A 32 -13.91 8.85 3.27
N GLY A 33 -12.94 9.19 2.42
CA GLY A 33 -11.60 9.57 2.83
C GLY A 33 -10.86 8.40 3.51
N LEU A 34 -9.74 8.72 4.16
CA LEU A 34 -8.93 7.73 4.85
C LEU A 34 -9.67 7.23 6.09
N THR A 35 -10.08 5.95 6.09
CA THR A 35 -10.84 5.37 7.19
C THR A 35 -9.94 4.66 8.19
N GLY A 36 -10.46 4.37 9.38
CA GLY A 36 -9.76 3.55 10.38
C GLY A 36 -9.39 2.15 9.86
N ALA A 37 -10.16 1.59 8.92
CA ALA A 37 -9.85 0.32 8.28
C ALA A 37 -8.62 0.42 7.36
N ASP A 38 -8.45 1.54 6.65
CA ASP A 38 -7.27 1.79 5.83
C ASP A 38 -6.01 1.92 6.70
N VAL A 39 -6.12 2.63 7.83
CA VAL A 39 -5.04 2.74 8.82
C VAL A 39 -4.70 1.39 9.45
N ALA A 40 -5.71 0.55 9.75
CA ALA A 40 -5.49 -0.80 10.29
C ALA A 40 -4.80 -1.72 9.28
N ALA A 41 -5.17 -1.65 8.00
CA ALA A 41 -4.51 -2.40 6.94
C ALA A 41 -3.04 -1.97 6.75
N VAL A 42 -2.75 -0.68 6.86
CA VAL A 42 -1.38 -0.15 6.84
C VAL A 42 -0.56 -0.68 8.02
N ARG A 43 -1.12 -0.65 9.24
CA ARG A 43 -0.45 -1.20 10.43
C ARG A 43 -0.15 -2.68 10.28
N GLN A 44 -1.13 -3.47 9.84
CA GLN A 44 -0.93 -4.90 9.61
C GLN A 44 0.16 -5.19 8.58
N TRP A 45 0.29 -4.37 7.54
CA TRP A 45 1.36 -4.51 6.56
C TRP A 45 2.74 -4.11 7.12
N LEU A 46 2.82 -3.10 7.99
CA LEU A 46 4.05 -2.73 8.70
C LEU A 46 4.47 -3.81 9.71
N ASP A 47 3.52 -4.42 10.41
CA ASP A 47 3.78 -5.50 11.35
C ASP A 47 4.19 -6.80 10.62
N CYS A 48 3.76 -6.97 9.37
CA CYS A 48 4.02 -8.14 8.52
C CYS A 48 5.13 -7.89 7.47
N GLN A 49 5.97 -6.85 7.63
CA GLN A 49 7.06 -6.56 6.70
C GLN A 49 7.87 -7.84 6.38
N PRO A 50 7.94 -8.28 5.12
CA PRO A 50 8.90 -9.30 4.72
C PRO A 50 10.30 -8.64 4.72
N GLY A 51 11.03 -8.77 5.83
CA GLY A 51 12.49 -8.61 5.83
C GLY A 51 13.09 -7.31 6.39
N GLU A 52 12.54 -6.74 7.46
CA GLU A 52 13.31 -5.80 8.32
C GLU A 52 13.41 -6.36 9.75
N GLY A 53 13.62 -7.67 9.84
CA GLY A 53 14.03 -8.37 11.06
C GLY A 53 15.34 -9.10 10.80
N LEU A 54 16.44 -8.51 11.25
CA LEU A 54 17.82 -9.04 11.29
C LEU A 54 18.41 -9.61 9.98
N ALA A 55 19.31 -8.84 9.36
CA ALA A 55 20.71 -9.22 9.05
C ALA A 55 21.46 -8.03 8.44
#